data_AF-A0A5B6VKE4-F1
#
_entry.id   AF-A0A5B6VKE4-F1
#
_cell.length_a   1.000
_cell.length_b   1.000
_cell.length_c   1.000
_cell.angle_alpha   90.00
_cell.angle_beta   90.00
_cell.angle_gamma   90.00
#
_symmetry.space_group_name_H-M   'P 1'
#
loop_
_entity.id
_entity.type
_entity.pdbx_description
1 polymer ?
#
loop_
_entity_poly.entity_id
_entity_poly.type
_entity_poly.pdbx_seq_one_letter_code
_entity_poly.pdbx_strand_id
1 'polypeptide(L)'
;MVELHDLGFKGPPFTWHKSSLFERLDRALGSEAWIIFFPNSLITHLPKIKLDHIPLLNLNPEITVLEGWVEHTEFGDFVIDKGTTSESLVKFIEFLEEWNKSIYDYITIRKRKFLYKLTEIQRQMDLFGSNQLA
;
A
#
# COMPACT_ATOMS: atom_id res chain seq x y z
N MET A 1 8.90 -29.09 7.88
CA MET A 1 7.65 -28.59 7.25
C MET A 1 7.57 -27.12 7.62
N VAL A 2 7.39 -26.22 6.66
CA VAL A 2 7.31 -24.78 6.95
C VAL A 2 5.90 -24.48 7.44
N GLU A 3 5.79 -23.96 8.65
CA GLU A 3 4.51 -23.48 9.19
C GLU A 3 4.14 -22.15 8.53
N LEU A 4 2.86 -21.98 8.19
CA LEU A 4 2.33 -20.77 7.57
C LEU A 4 1.26 -20.17 8.47
N HIS A 5 1.40 -18.88 8.75
CA HIS A 5 0.48 -18.11 9.56
C HIS A 5 -0.33 -17.16 8.68
N ASP A 6 -1.60 -16.97 9.01
CA ASP A 6 -2.44 -15.94 8.40
C ASP A 6 -1.95 -14.57 8.88
N LEU A 7 -1.50 -13.74 7.94
CA LEU A 7 -0.95 -12.42 8.21
C LEU A 7 -2.06 -11.38 8.50
N GLY A 8 -3.33 -11.74 8.28
CA GLY A 8 -4.45 -10.82 8.40
C GLY A 8 -4.45 -9.73 7.33
N PHE A 9 -5.37 -8.78 7.46
CA PHE A 9 -5.43 -7.59 6.61
C PHE A 9 -6.22 -6.47 7.29
N LYS A 10 -6.11 -5.26 6.76
CA LYS A 10 -6.91 -4.09 7.13
C LYS A 10 -8.04 -3.85 6.12
N GLY A 11 -9.28 -3.83 6.59
CA GLY A 11 -10.48 -3.50 5.82
C GLY A 11 -11.65 -4.45 6.14
N PRO A 12 -12.66 -4.57 5.25
CA PRO A 12 -13.82 -5.42 5.47
C PRO A 12 -13.43 -6.88 5.73
N PRO A 13 -14.15 -7.63 6.59
CA PRO A 13 -13.75 -8.98 7.00
C PRO A 13 -13.90 -10.04 5.89
N PHE A 14 -14.63 -9.73 4.82
CA PHE A 14 -14.91 -10.62 3.70
C PHE A 14 -14.14 -10.14 2.48
N THR A 15 -13.54 -11.07 1.74
CA THR A 15 -12.81 -10.78 0.51
C THR A 15 -13.61 -11.19 -0.73
N TRP A 16 -14.73 -11.88 -0.54
CA TRP A 16 -15.62 -12.28 -1.62
C TRP A 16 -17.07 -12.12 -1.19
N HIS A 17 -17.94 -11.85 -2.16
CA HIS A 17 -19.37 -11.89 -1.96
C HIS A 17 -20.11 -12.27 -3.25
N LYS A 18 -21.30 -12.86 -3.10
CA LYS A 18 -22.25 -13.05 -4.19
C LYS A 18 -23.67 -13.00 -3.65
N SER A 19 -24.47 -12.05 -4.13
CA SER A 19 -25.80 -11.79 -3.59
C SER A 19 -25.75 -11.52 -2.08
N SER A 20 -26.41 -12.32 -1.25
CA SER A 20 -26.41 -12.20 0.21
C SER A 20 -25.32 -13.04 0.92
N LEU A 21 -24.50 -13.78 0.16
CA LEU A 21 -23.43 -14.61 0.72
C LEU A 21 -22.12 -13.81 0.74
N PHE A 22 -21.44 -13.82 1.89
CA PHE A 22 -20.17 -13.15 2.11
C PHE A 22 -19.16 -14.13 2.69
N GLU A 23 -17.99 -14.23 2.09
CA GLU A 23 -16.95 -15.18 2.49
C GLU A 23 -15.56 -14.53 2.48
N ARG A 24 -14.66 -15.07 3.30
CA ARG A 24 -13.23 -14.73 3.27
C ARG A 24 -12.49 -15.86 2.57
N LEU A 25 -12.38 -15.74 1.25
CA LEU A 25 -11.73 -16.73 0.38
C LEU A 25 -10.25 -16.43 0.15
N ASP A 26 -9.86 -15.17 0.27
CA ASP A 26 -8.50 -14.70 0.02
C ASP A 26 -7.76 -14.53 1.36
N ARG A 27 -6.56 -15.10 1.45
CA ARG A 27 -5.69 -15.01 2.63
C ARG A 27 -4.26 -14.74 2.19
N ALA A 28 -3.58 -13.90 2.95
CA ALA A 28 -2.14 -13.71 2.86
C ALA A 28 -1.49 -14.57 3.93
N LEU A 29 -0.62 -15.49 3.51
CA LEU A 29 0.07 -16.42 4.39
C LEU A 29 1.57 -16.09 4.40
N GLY A 30 2.18 -16.16 5.58
CA GLY A 30 3.62 -15.97 5.75
C GLY A 30 4.22 -16.99 6.69
N SER A 31 5.46 -17.39 6.43
CA SER A 31 6.24 -18.21 7.35
C SER A 31 6.76 -17.37 8.52
N GLU A 32 7.24 -18.02 9.59
CA GLU A 32 7.93 -17.30 10.68
C GLU A 32 9.07 -16.42 10.16
N ALA A 33 9.88 -16.94 9.22
CA ALA A 33 10.95 -16.16 8.61
C ALA A 33 10.40 -14.90 7.92
N TRP A 34 9.30 -15.00 7.17
CA TRP A 34 8.67 -13.85 6.52
C TRP A 34 8.20 -12.80 7.53
N ILE A 35 7.58 -13.23 8.63
CA ILE A 35 7.09 -12.33 9.69
C ILE A 35 8.27 -11.62 10.37
N ILE A 36 9.37 -12.34 10.61
CA ILE A 36 10.59 -11.77 11.21
C ILE A 36 11.25 -10.74 10.27
N PHE A 37 11.33 -11.04 8.97
CA PHE A 37 11.94 -10.12 8.01
C PHE A 37 11.07 -8.93 7.66
N PHE A 38 9.74 -9.07 7.72
CA PHE A 38 8.79 -8.04 7.31
C PHE A 38 7.72 -7.76 8.37
N PRO A 39 8.12 -7.38 9.59
CA PRO A 39 7.20 -7.21 10.72
C PRO A 39 6.20 -6.05 10.50
N ASN A 40 6.58 -5.09 9.65
CA ASN A 40 5.77 -3.92 9.29
C ASN A 40 4.99 -4.10 7.97
N SER A 41 4.93 -5.32 7.43
CA SER A 41 4.09 -5.59 6.25
C SER A 41 2.62 -5.38 6.58
N LEU A 42 1.93 -4.64 5.71
CA LEU A 42 0.53 -4.30 5.84
C LEU A 42 -0.23 -4.83 4.63
N ILE A 43 -1.11 -5.81 4.87
CA ILE A 43 -2.05 -6.25 3.84
C ILE A 43 -3.32 -5.39 3.93
N THR A 44 -3.72 -4.81 2.81
CA THR A 44 -4.90 -3.94 2.71
C THR A 44 -5.76 -4.34 1.52
N HIS A 45 -7.03 -3.94 1.53
CA HIS A 45 -7.91 -4.12 0.37
C HIS A 45 -7.72 -3.01 -0.66
N LEU A 46 -7.73 -3.40 -1.93
CA LEU A 46 -7.93 -2.46 -3.02
C LEU A 46 -9.43 -2.22 -3.26
N PRO A 47 -9.80 -1.05 -3.82
CA PRO A 47 -11.18 -0.82 -4.25
C PRO A 47 -11.63 -1.93 -5.19
N LYS A 48 -12.74 -2.57 -4.83
CA LYS A 48 -13.44 -3.52 -5.70
C LYS A 48 -13.96 -2.74 -6.91
N ILE A 49 -13.81 -3.27 -8.11
CA ILE A 49 -14.39 -2.67 -9.32
C ILE A 49 -14.94 -3.82 -10.17
N LYS A 50 -16.26 -4.06 -10.08
CA LYS A 50 -16.96 -5.13 -10.82
C LYS A 50 -16.44 -6.56 -10.60
N LEU A 51 -15.63 -6.78 -9.56
CA LEU A 51 -15.18 -8.11 -9.15
C LEU A 51 -16.08 -8.60 -8.00
N ASP A 52 -16.38 -9.89 -7.99
CA ASP A 52 -16.98 -10.57 -6.84
C ASP A 52 -15.95 -10.77 -5.70
N HIS A 53 -14.66 -10.71 -6.03
CA HIS A 53 -13.52 -10.61 -5.12
C HIS A 53 -13.07 -9.16 -4.82
N ILE A 54 -12.50 -8.96 -3.63
CA ILE A 54 -11.82 -7.74 -3.18
C ILE A 54 -10.32 -8.05 -3.13
N PRO A 55 -9.50 -7.51 -4.06
CA PRO A 55 -8.08 -7.82 -4.11
C PRO A 55 -7.34 -7.39 -2.83
N LEU A 56 -6.44 -8.25 -2.36
CA LEU A 56 -5.51 -7.94 -1.27
C LEU A 56 -4.19 -7.41 -1.84
N LEU A 57 -3.65 -6.37 -1.20
CA LEU A 57 -2.36 -5.78 -1.53
C LEU A 57 -1.48 -5.81 -0.29
N ASN A 58 -0.34 -6.49 -0.38
CA ASN A 58 0.72 -6.45 0.62
C ASN A 58 1.63 -5.25 0.35
N LEU A 59 1.71 -4.33 1.29
CA LEU A 59 2.64 -3.21 1.26
C LEU A 59 3.64 -3.38 2.40
N ASN A 60 4.92 -3.45 2.07
CA ASN A 60 5.97 -3.16 3.04
C ASN A 60 6.48 -1.73 2.77
N PRO A 61 6.14 -0.75 3.63
CA PRO A 61 6.51 0.64 3.43
C PRO A 61 8.04 0.84 3.37
N GLU A 62 8.80 0.06 4.15
CA GLU A 62 10.25 0.22 4.25
C GLU A 62 10.95 -0.22 2.95
N ILE A 63 10.58 -1.38 2.42
CA ILE A 63 11.16 -1.90 1.17
C ILE A 63 10.80 -1.01 -0.01
N THR A 64 9.50 -0.67 -0.13
CA THR A 64 8.98 0.04 -1.30
C THR A 64 9.60 1.43 -1.44
N VAL A 65 9.89 2.08 -0.30
CA VAL A 65 10.52 3.40 -0.27
C VAL A 65 11.99 3.30 -0.65
N LEU A 66 12.72 2.33 -0.06
CA LEU A 66 14.15 2.14 -0.34
C LEU A 66 14.42 1.74 -1.79
N GLU A 67 13.65 0.81 -2.35
CA GLU A 67 13.77 0.41 -3.76
C GLU A 67 13.55 1.62 -4.68
N GLY A 68 12.48 2.39 -4.44
CA GLY A 68 12.17 3.56 -5.24
C GLY A 68 13.28 4.62 -5.21
N TRP A 69 13.89 4.85 -4.04
CA TRP A 69 15.00 5.80 -3.89
C TRP A 69 16.25 5.32 -4.63
N VAL A 70 16.67 4.07 -4.43
CA VAL A 70 17.90 3.52 -5.04
C VAL A 70 17.81 3.47 -6.57
N GLU A 71 16.62 3.28 -7.12
CA GLU A 71 16.39 3.32 -8.57
C GLU A 71 16.40 4.74 -9.16
N HIS A 72 16.23 5.77 -8.34
CA HIS A 72 16.22 7.14 -8.83
C HIS A 72 17.63 7.60 -9.22
N THR A 73 17.78 8.04 -10.47
CA THR A 73 19.09 8.35 -11.07
C THR A 73 19.90 9.38 -10.30
N GLU A 74 19.24 10.32 -9.62
CA GLU A 74 19.89 11.40 -8.85
C GLU A 74 20.06 11.09 -7.35
N PHE A 75 19.57 9.94 -6.85
CA PHE A 75 19.62 9.64 -5.42
C PHE A 75 21.05 9.48 -4.90
N GLY A 76 21.93 8.85 -5.68
CA GLY A 76 23.34 8.70 -5.31
C GLY A 76 24.05 10.05 -5.12
N ASP A 77 23.86 10.96 -6.07
CA ASP A 77 24.44 12.31 -6.01
C ASP A 77 23.86 13.11 -4.83
N PHE A 78 22.56 12.98 -4.58
CA PHE A 78 21.90 13.60 -3.42
C PHE A 78 22.52 13.14 -2.09
N VAL A 79 22.73 11.82 -1.92
CA VAL A 79 23.30 11.28 -0.68
C VAL A 79 24.75 11.72 -0.49
N ILE A 80 25.55 11.78 -1.56
CA ILE A 80 26.94 12.25 -1.48
C ILE A 80 26.99 13.73 -1.09
N ASP A 81 26.20 14.58 -1.76
CA ASP A 81 26.16 16.03 -1.47
C ASP A 81 25.58 16.30 -0.07
N LYS A 82 24.33 15.91 0.17
CA LYS A 82 23.64 16.25 1.42
C LYS A 82 24.13 15.43 2.60
N GLY A 83 24.58 14.20 2.40
CA GLY A 83 25.13 13.37 3.49
C GLY A 83 26.47 13.88 4.03
N THR A 84 27.33 14.43 3.17
CA THR A 84 28.64 14.95 3.60
C THR A 84 28.58 16.38 4.13
N THR A 85 27.66 17.18 3.61
CA THR A 85 27.46 18.59 4.02
C THR A 85 26.61 18.74 5.28
N SER A 86 25.85 17.73 5.67
CA SER A 86 24.97 17.81 6.84
C SER A 86 25.76 17.76 8.14
N GLU A 87 25.57 18.77 8.99
CA GLU A 87 26.19 18.87 10.31
C GLU A 87 25.61 17.86 11.32
N SER A 88 24.46 17.26 11.02
CA SER A 88 23.81 16.25 11.86
C SER A 88 22.90 15.33 11.05
N LEU A 89 22.59 14.16 11.62
CA LEU A 89 21.59 13.25 11.06
C LEU A 89 20.21 13.90 10.93
N VAL A 90 19.82 14.77 11.88
CA VAL A 90 18.54 15.48 11.83
C VAL A 90 18.49 16.37 10.60
N LYS A 91 19.56 17.14 10.33
CA LYS A 91 19.65 18.00 9.15
C LYS A 91 19.61 17.20 7.84
N PHE A 92 20.27 16.05 7.81
CA PHE A 92 20.23 15.15 6.67
C PHE A 92 18.81 14.59 6.43
N ILE A 93 18.11 14.19 7.49
CA ILE A 93 16.72 13.71 7.40
C ILE A 93 15.81 14.81 6.84
N GLU A 94 15.96 16.07 7.28
CA GLU A 94 15.20 17.20 6.71
C GLU A 94 15.41 17.33 5.20
N PHE A 95 16.67 17.29 4.73
CA PHE A 95 16.95 17.34 3.29
C PHE A 95 16.39 16.14 2.54
N LEU A 96 16.44 14.95 3.13
CA LEU A 96 15.91 13.73 2.54
C LEU A 96 14.38 13.82 2.41
N GLU A 97 13.68 14.36 3.41
CA GLU A 97 12.24 14.58 3.34
C GLU A 97 11.86 15.61 2.27
N GLU A 98 12.63 16.70 2.13
CA GLU A 98 12.43 17.71 1.09
C GLU A 98 12.66 17.14 -0.31
N TRP A 99 13.75 16.38 -0.51
CA TRP A 99 14.04 15.72 -1.77
C TRP A 99 12.99 14.65 -2.11
N ASN A 100 12.59 13.83 -1.14
CA ASN A 100 11.55 12.83 -1.35
C ASN A 100 10.21 13.47 -1.76
N LYS A 101 9.88 14.64 -1.20
CA LYS A 101 8.72 15.43 -1.65
C LYS A 101 8.93 15.96 -3.07
N SER A 102 10.08 16.55 -3.40
CA SER A 102 10.30 17.13 -4.72
C SER A 102 10.18 16.10 -5.85
N ILE A 103 10.60 14.86 -5.61
CA ILE A 103 10.52 13.75 -6.58
C ILE A 103 9.14 13.08 -6.57
N TYR A 104 8.63 12.67 -5.41
CA TYR A 104 7.48 11.76 -5.33
C TYR A 104 6.17 12.42 -4.90
N ASP A 105 6.13 13.71 -4.56
CA ASP A 105 4.90 14.36 -4.10
C ASP A 105 3.84 14.38 -5.22
N TYR A 106 4.24 14.66 -6.46
CA TYR A 106 3.33 14.60 -7.61
C TYR A 106 2.69 13.21 -7.78
N ILE A 107 3.49 12.15 -7.70
CA ILE A 107 3.03 10.75 -7.80
C ILE A 107 2.08 10.44 -6.64
N THR A 108 2.42 10.89 -5.42
CA THR A 108 1.61 10.71 -4.22
C THR A 108 0.26 11.40 -4.33
N ILE A 109 0.23 12.66 -4.79
CA ILE A 109 -0.99 13.43 -5.02
C ILE A 109 -1.85 12.75 -6.09
N ARG A 110 -1.25 12.36 -7.21
CA ARG A 110 -1.95 11.71 -8.32
C ARG A 110 -2.54 10.36 -7.90
N LYS A 111 -1.78 9.55 -7.15
CA LYS A 111 -2.24 8.29 -6.54
C LYS A 111 -3.45 8.54 -5.63
N ARG A 112 -3.38 9.51 -4.71
CA ARG A 112 -4.50 9.86 -3.83
C ARG A 112 -5.74 10.28 -4.61
N LYS A 113 -5.57 11.11 -5.65
CA LYS A 113 -6.67 11.56 -6.51
C LYS A 113 -7.35 10.41 -7.24
N PHE A 114 -6.58 9.46 -7.77
CA PHE A 114 -7.16 8.27 -8.40
C PHE A 114 -7.85 7.36 -7.40
N LEU A 115 -7.22 7.11 -6.24
CA LEU A 115 -7.83 6.31 -5.19
C LEU A 115 -9.18 6.88 -4.74
N TYR A 116 -9.25 8.20 -4.53
CA TYR A 116 -10.50 8.89 -4.20
C TYR A 116 -11.57 8.69 -5.27
N LYS A 117 -11.23 8.85 -6.55
CA LYS A 117 -12.16 8.63 -7.67
C LYS A 117 -12.65 7.19 -7.71
N LEU A 118 -11.76 6.21 -7.50
CA LEU A 118 -12.13 4.79 -7.47
C LEU A 118 -13.08 4.50 -6.31
N THR A 119 -12.77 5.02 -5.12
CA THR A 119 -13.64 4.87 -3.94
C THR A 119 -15.02 5.48 -4.18
N GLU A 120 -15.10 6.65 -4.82
CA GLU A 120 -16.39 7.27 -5.14
C GLU A 120 -17.18 6.46 -6.17
N ILE A 121 -16.54 5.96 -7.23
CA ILE A 121 -17.18 5.08 -8.21
C ILE A 121 -17.73 3.82 -7.52
N GLN A 122 -16.93 3.20 -6.64
CA GLN A 122 -17.35 2.01 -5.90
C GLN A 122 -18.56 2.32 -4.99
N ARG A 123 -18.53 3.44 -4.26
CA ARG A 123 -19.65 3.87 -3.42
C ARG A 123 -20.94 4.04 -4.22
N GLN A 124 -20.87 4.62 -5.42
CA GLN A 124 -22.02 4.76 -6.30
C GLN A 124 -22.53 3.40 -6.77
N MET A 125 -21.64 2.50 -7.20
CA MET A 125 -22.00 1.15 -7.60
C MET A 125 -22.72 0.38 -6.49
N ASP A 126 -22.27 0.51 -5.24
CA ASP A 126 -22.91 -0.15 -4.09
C ASP A 126 -24.33 0.38 -3.83
N LEU A 127 -24.56 1.69 -4.01
CA LEU A 127 -25.90 2.29 -3.92
C LEU A 127 -26.83 1.79 -5.03
N PHE A 128 -26.37 1.73 -6.28
CA PHE A 128 -27.20 1.30 -7.41
C PHE A 128 -27.49 -0.21 -7.39
N GLY A 129 -26.52 -1.04 -6.98
CA GLY A 129 -26.73 -2.49 -6.84
C GLY A 129 -27.73 -2.85 -5.74
N SER A 130 -27.80 -2.04 -4.68
CA SER A 130 -28.77 -2.22 -3.59
C SER A 130 -30.21 -1.90 -4.00
N ASN A 131 -30.40 -0.95 -4.92
CA ASN A 131 -31.73 -0.52 -5.39
C ASN A 131 -32.35 -1.42 -6.47
N GLN A 132 -31.61 -2.38 -7.04
CA GLN A 132 -32.14 -3.35 -8.01
C GLN A 132 -32.57 -4.68 -7.37
N LEU A 133 -32.38 -4.83 -6.05
CA LEU A 133 -32.71 -6.03 -5.28
C LEU A 133 -33.80 -5.79 -4.23
N ALA A 134 -34.49 -4.64 -4.27
CA ALA A 134 -35.62 -4.27 -3.43
C ALA A 134 -36.95 -4.36 -4.20
#